data_AF-A0A924YTA7-F1
#
_entry.id   AF-A0A924YTA7-F1
#
_cell.length_a   1.000
_cell.length_b   1.000
_cell.length_c   1.000
_cell.angle_alpha   90.00
_cell.angle_beta   90.00
_cell.angle_gamma   90.00
#
_symmetry.space_group_name_H-M   'P 1'
#
loop_
_entity.id
_entity.type
_entity.pdbx_description
1 polymer ?
#
loop_
_entity_poly.entity_id
_entity_poly.type
_entity_poly.pdbx_seq_one_letter_code
_entity_poly.pdbx_strand_id
1 'polypeptide(L)'
;MRTRFAIQQRAGFTLIELLVSIAIIALLVGLLLPAVQQAREAARRSQCSNNLKQLGLALHNYDGQWGMLPTSTRTTPTQTGRKQSATLARLLPFLEQSGLAKRYDFRVNWFEAPNTSVIQTQLPVFQCPSTPNSNRVDTKLIAVGGVSFSGPRACADYAPVEGVGSLLTGTGLVDVQSEGSPGALQVNFTQSRLADLRDGTSSTLALAEDAGRPVWYIRGKVDPMATVLPGAGWADDEQDFFL
;
A
#
# COMPACT_ATOMS: atom_id res chain seq x y z
N MET A 1 3.30 81.91 3.44
CA MET A 1 3.03 80.54 3.89
C MET A 1 4.12 79.64 3.28
N ARG A 2 5.13 79.19 4.05
CA ARG A 2 6.24 78.36 3.54
C ARG A 2 6.11 76.94 4.11
N THR A 3 5.63 76.01 3.30
CA THR A 3 5.61 74.57 3.59
C THR A 3 7.03 74.03 3.52
N ARG A 4 7.57 73.58 4.66
CA ARG A 4 8.86 72.86 4.71
C ARG A 4 8.61 71.41 4.30
N PHE A 5 9.07 71.01 3.12
CA PHE A 5 9.19 69.61 2.76
C PHE A 5 10.41 69.03 3.48
N ALA A 6 10.19 68.17 4.47
CA ALA A 6 11.26 67.41 5.11
C ALA A 6 11.71 66.31 4.14
N ILE A 7 12.95 66.41 3.65
CA ILE A 7 13.58 65.35 2.87
C ILE A 7 13.89 64.20 3.83
N GLN A 8 13.09 63.13 3.79
CA GLN A 8 13.47 61.87 4.44
C GLN A 8 14.74 61.34 3.76
N GLN A 9 15.87 61.43 4.44
CA GLN A 9 17.09 60.77 4.00
C GLN A 9 16.86 59.26 4.01
N ARG A 10 16.92 58.64 2.83
CA ARG A 10 16.94 57.18 2.71
C ARG A 10 18.27 56.69 3.26
N ALA A 11 18.25 55.98 4.39
CA ALA A 11 19.42 55.26 4.88
C ALA A 11 19.79 54.19 3.84
N GLY A 12 20.96 54.32 3.24
CA GLY A 12 21.52 53.33 2.32
C GLY A 12 22.00 52.11 3.11
N PHE A 13 21.75 50.93 2.58
CA PHE A 13 22.20 49.68 3.18
C PHE A 13 23.71 49.54 3.00
N THR A 14 24.45 49.27 4.07
CA THR A 14 25.89 49.02 3.97
C THR A 14 26.15 47.60 3.46
N LEU A 15 27.28 47.41 2.77
CA LEU A 15 27.68 46.08 2.26
C LEU A 15 27.80 45.05 3.39
N ILE A 16 28.21 45.49 4.57
CA ILE A 16 28.35 44.65 5.77
C ILE A 16 26.97 44.18 6.26
N GLU A 17 25.98 45.07 6.34
CA GLU A 17 24.61 44.70 6.75
C GLU A 17 24.00 43.67 5.81
N LEU A 18 24.25 43.77 4.50
CA LEU A 18 23.82 42.78 3.50
C LEU A 18 24.49 41.44 3.69
N LEU A 19 25.79 41.45 3.93
CA LEU A 19 26.57 40.23 4.08
C LEU A 19 26.17 39.47 5.35
N VAL A 20 26.02 40.17 6.47
CA VAL A 20 25.59 39.57 7.75
C VAL A 20 24.18 39.00 7.64
N SER A 21 23.25 39.73 7.00
CA SER A 21 21.87 39.27 6.87
C SER A 21 21.73 38.03 5.98
N ILE A 22 22.44 37.97 4.85
CA ILE A 22 22.49 36.76 4.02
C ILE A 22 23.14 35.59 4.77
N ALA A 23 24.22 35.84 5.54
CA ALA A 23 24.88 34.80 6.33
C ALA A 23 23.94 34.19 7.38
N ILE A 24 23.14 35.01 8.07
CA ILE A 24 22.15 34.53 9.04
C ILE A 24 21.06 33.71 8.34
N ILE A 25 20.52 34.18 7.21
CA ILE A 25 19.50 33.43 6.44
C ILE A 25 20.05 32.09 5.96
N ALA A 26 21.28 32.06 5.44
CA ALA A 26 21.94 30.83 4.98
C ALA A 26 22.11 29.82 6.13
N LEU A 27 22.50 30.29 7.32
CA LEU A 27 22.59 29.45 8.52
C LEU A 27 21.22 28.90 8.94
N LEU A 28 20.20 29.77 9.00
CA LEU A 28 18.83 29.36 9.37
C LEU A 28 18.28 28.34 8.38
N VAL A 29 18.40 28.58 7.08
CA VAL A 29 17.96 27.64 6.03
C VAL A 29 18.75 26.33 6.09
N GLY A 30 20.06 26.41 6.31
CA GLY A 30 20.92 25.23 6.46
C GLY A 30 20.50 24.32 7.62
N LEU A 31 20.04 24.90 8.73
CA LEU A 31 19.52 24.15 9.88
C LEU A 31 18.08 23.65 9.67
N LEU A 32 17.28 24.37 8.89
CA LEU A 32 15.88 24.01 8.64
C LEU A 32 15.72 22.89 7.61
N LEU A 33 16.60 22.78 6.61
CA LEU A 33 16.44 21.81 5.53
C LEU A 33 16.42 20.34 6.02
N PRO A 34 17.36 19.88 6.87
CA PRO A 34 17.32 18.51 7.40
C PRO A 34 16.07 18.27 8.26
N ALA A 35 15.67 19.26 9.06
CA ALA A 35 14.49 19.16 9.92
C ALA A 35 13.19 19.05 9.12
N VAL A 36 13.04 19.83 8.04
CA VAL A 36 11.86 19.78 7.15
C VAL A 36 11.76 18.42 6.47
N GLN A 37 12.88 17.80 6.07
CA GLN A 37 12.84 16.47 5.44
C GLN A 37 12.46 15.37 6.43
N GLN A 38 12.99 15.43 7.66
CA GLN A 38 12.59 14.51 8.73
C GLN A 38 11.10 14.65 9.05
N ALA A 39 10.58 15.87 9.14
CA ALA A 39 9.16 16.13 9.38
C ALA A 39 8.29 15.60 8.23
N ARG A 40 8.72 15.78 6.97
CA ARG A 40 8.03 15.23 5.79
C ARG A 40 7.98 13.71 5.81
N GLU A 41 9.08 13.05 6.14
CA GLU A 41 9.10 11.59 6.22
C GLU A 41 8.25 11.07 7.39
N ALA A 42 8.29 11.73 8.54
CA ALA A 42 7.42 11.39 9.67
C ALA A 42 5.94 11.49 9.29
N ALA A 43 5.55 12.52 8.53
CA ALA A 43 4.19 12.68 8.02
C ALA A 43 3.83 11.56 7.02
N ARG A 44 4.74 11.20 6.10
CA ARG A 44 4.51 10.09 5.15
C ARG A 44 4.34 8.75 5.86
N ARG A 45 5.19 8.43 6.84
CA ARG A 45 5.05 7.22 7.67
C ARG A 45 3.73 7.19 8.43
N SER A 46 3.32 8.33 8.98
CA SER A 46 2.04 8.45 9.67
C SER A 46 0.88 8.18 8.72
N GLN A 47 0.98 8.65 7.47
CA GLN A 47 -0.01 8.34 6.43
C GLN A 47 -0.02 6.85 6.08
N CYS A 48 1.14 6.19 5.95
CA CYS A 48 1.17 4.74 5.68
C CYS A 48 0.51 3.94 6.81
N SER A 49 0.78 4.30 8.08
CA SER A 49 0.10 3.71 9.24
C SER A 49 -1.41 3.99 9.25
N ASN A 50 -1.84 5.17 8.78
CA ASN A 50 -3.27 5.50 8.67
C ASN A 50 -3.96 4.70 7.56
N ASN A 51 -3.29 4.46 6.44
CA ASN A 51 -3.80 3.59 5.38
C ASN A 51 -4.03 2.16 5.92
N LEU A 52 -3.07 1.58 6.65
CA LEU A 52 -3.25 0.29 7.33
C LEU A 52 -4.46 0.28 8.27
N LYS A 53 -4.64 1.34 9.07
CA LYS A 53 -5.82 1.48 9.95
C LYS A 53 -7.12 1.53 9.15
N GLN A 54 -7.15 2.25 8.03
CA GLN A 54 -8.32 2.31 7.15
C GLN A 54 -8.65 0.93 6.57
N LEU A 55 -7.63 0.16 6.15
CA LEU A 55 -7.83 -1.21 5.67
C LEU A 55 -8.31 -2.15 6.78
N GLY A 56 -7.78 -2.02 8.00
CA GLY A 56 -8.26 -2.75 9.17
C GLY A 56 -9.72 -2.44 9.50
N LEU A 57 -10.11 -1.16 9.48
CA LEU A 57 -11.52 -0.76 9.64
C LEU A 57 -12.40 -1.31 8.52
N ALA A 58 -11.93 -1.32 7.28
CA ALA A 58 -12.63 -1.91 6.14
C ALA A 58 -12.85 -3.42 6.33
N LEU A 59 -11.87 -4.15 6.88
CA LEU A 59 -12.01 -5.57 7.23
C LEU A 59 -13.09 -5.79 8.28
N HIS A 60 -13.10 -5.00 9.36
CA HIS A 60 -14.14 -5.09 10.39
C HIS A 60 -15.53 -4.77 9.83
N ASN A 61 -15.65 -3.77 8.96
CA ASN A 61 -16.93 -3.45 8.32
C ASN A 61 -17.38 -4.54 7.34
N TYR A 62 -16.44 -5.17 6.64
CA TYR A 62 -16.71 -6.31 5.76
C TYR A 62 -17.28 -7.48 6.58
N ASP A 63 -16.62 -7.86 7.68
CA ASP A 63 -17.09 -8.91 8.60
C ASP A 63 -18.46 -8.55 9.21
N GLY A 64 -18.66 -7.30 9.63
CA GLY A 64 -19.95 -6.84 10.15
C GLY A 64 -21.10 -6.90 9.15
N GLN A 65 -20.83 -6.69 7.85
CA GLN A 65 -21.86 -6.76 6.80
C GLN A 65 -22.12 -8.20 6.32
N TRP A 66 -21.07 -9.01 6.15
CA TRP A 66 -21.15 -10.31 5.49
C TRP A 66 -21.03 -11.50 6.43
N GLY A 67 -20.71 -11.28 7.71
CA GLY A 67 -20.52 -12.34 8.71
C GLY A 67 -19.34 -13.25 8.41
N MET A 68 -18.35 -12.77 7.67
CA MET A 68 -17.11 -13.46 7.30
C MET A 68 -16.05 -12.43 6.89
N LEU A 69 -14.78 -12.78 7.04
CA LEU A 69 -13.65 -12.04 6.50
C LEU A 69 -13.54 -12.21 4.98
N PRO A 70 -13.03 -11.19 4.27
CA PRO A 70 -12.81 -11.31 2.84
C PRO A 70 -11.64 -12.26 2.56
N THR A 71 -11.78 -13.04 1.49
CA THR A 71 -10.74 -13.95 1.00
C THR A 71 -10.48 -13.68 -0.47
N SER A 72 -9.23 -13.82 -0.89
CA SER A 72 -8.92 -13.97 -2.31
C SER A 72 -9.45 -15.29 -2.84
N THR A 73 -9.82 -15.30 -4.10
CA THR A 73 -10.18 -16.51 -4.82
C THR A 73 -9.05 -16.82 -5.80
N ARG A 74 -8.44 -18.00 -5.67
CA ARG A 74 -7.44 -18.50 -6.62
C ARG A 74 -7.93 -19.79 -7.27
N THR A 75 -7.76 -19.96 -8.57
CA THR A 75 -8.17 -21.19 -9.25
C THR A 75 -6.98 -22.03 -9.65
N THR A 76 -7.02 -23.31 -9.29
CA THR A 76 -6.16 -24.33 -9.90
C THR A 76 -6.73 -24.75 -11.25
N PRO A 77 -5.93 -25.34 -12.16
CA PRO A 77 -6.43 -25.85 -13.44
C PRO A 77 -7.61 -26.83 -13.32
N THR A 78 -7.75 -27.47 -12.16
CA THR A 78 -8.81 -28.42 -11.82
C THR A 78 -10.10 -27.78 -11.27
N GLN A 79 -10.08 -26.50 -10.91
CA GLN A 79 -11.22 -25.78 -10.32
C GLN A 79 -11.92 -24.92 -11.38
N THR A 80 -12.76 -25.54 -12.21
CA THR A 80 -13.54 -24.84 -13.22
C THR A 80 -14.70 -24.07 -12.57
N GLY A 81 -14.84 -22.78 -12.90
CA GLY A 81 -16.01 -21.96 -12.53
C GLY A 81 -15.83 -20.96 -11.38
N ARG A 82 -14.76 -21.07 -10.57
CA ARG A 82 -14.40 -19.98 -9.63
C ARG A 82 -13.70 -18.86 -10.40
N LYS A 83 -13.91 -17.62 -9.98
CA LYS A 83 -13.34 -16.43 -10.62
C LYS A 83 -12.33 -15.77 -9.71
N GLN A 84 -11.16 -15.52 -10.25
CA GLN A 84 -10.03 -15.04 -9.48
C GLN A 84 -10.21 -13.58 -9.10
N SER A 85 -9.95 -13.29 -7.84
CA SER A 85 -10.12 -11.95 -7.27
C SER A 85 -9.29 -11.80 -6.00
N ALA A 86 -8.79 -10.60 -5.75
CA ALA A 86 -8.03 -10.29 -4.54
C ALA A 86 -8.92 -9.89 -3.35
N THR A 87 -8.42 -10.10 -2.14
CA THR A 87 -9.01 -9.65 -0.88
C THR A 87 -9.21 -8.13 -0.87
N LEU A 88 -8.22 -7.35 -1.31
CA LEU A 88 -8.30 -5.89 -1.34
C LEU A 88 -9.41 -5.37 -2.26
N ALA A 89 -9.72 -6.05 -3.36
CA ALA A 89 -10.82 -5.69 -4.25
C ALA A 89 -12.19 -5.77 -3.53
N ARG A 90 -12.34 -6.71 -2.60
CA ARG A 90 -13.55 -6.87 -1.78
C ARG A 90 -13.73 -5.75 -0.76
N LEU A 91 -12.65 -5.05 -0.41
CA LEU A 91 -12.68 -3.94 0.55
C LEU A 91 -13.08 -2.59 -0.06
N LEU A 92 -13.11 -2.46 -1.39
CA LEU A 92 -13.43 -1.19 -2.07
C LEU A 92 -14.71 -0.49 -1.56
N PRO A 93 -15.85 -1.19 -1.33
CA PRO A 93 -17.05 -0.53 -0.80
C PRO A 93 -16.86 0.15 0.55
N PHE A 94 -15.90 -0.34 1.35
CA PHE A 94 -15.62 0.11 2.71
C PHE A 94 -14.45 1.11 2.79
N LEU A 95 -13.86 1.45 1.64
CA LEU A 95 -12.75 2.40 1.50
C LEU A 95 -13.16 3.67 0.75
N GLU A 96 -14.45 4.02 0.83
CA GLU A 96 -15.05 5.14 0.08
C GLU A 96 -14.92 5.01 -1.45
N GLN A 97 -14.60 3.80 -1.96
CA GLN A 97 -14.47 3.51 -3.40
C GLN A 97 -15.74 2.88 -3.97
N SER A 98 -16.93 3.30 -3.53
CA SER A 98 -18.22 2.71 -3.95
C SER A 98 -18.45 2.82 -5.46
N GLY A 99 -18.00 3.90 -6.10
CA GLY A 99 -18.07 4.06 -7.55
C GLY A 99 -17.19 3.06 -8.31
N LEU A 100 -15.99 2.79 -7.80
CA LEU A 100 -15.07 1.80 -8.38
C LEU A 100 -15.57 0.37 -8.14
N ALA A 101 -16.06 0.09 -6.92
CA ALA A 101 -16.61 -1.20 -6.55
C ALA A 101 -17.77 -1.64 -7.44
N LYS A 102 -18.63 -0.70 -7.88
CA LYS A 102 -19.74 -0.99 -8.82
C LYS A 102 -19.26 -1.37 -10.23
N ARG A 103 -18.05 -0.97 -10.63
CA ARG A 103 -17.46 -1.27 -11.95
C ARG A 103 -16.69 -2.58 -11.94
N TYR A 104 -16.22 -3.01 -10.77
CA TYR A 104 -15.53 -4.29 -10.60
C TYR A 104 -16.56 -5.43 -10.57
N ASP A 105 -16.41 -6.40 -11.47
CA ASP A 105 -17.30 -7.55 -11.60
C ASP A 105 -16.62 -8.83 -11.08
N PHE A 106 -17.07 -9.33 -9.92
CA PHE A 106 -16.58 -10.57 -9.32
C PHE A 106 -17.04 -11.85 -10.06
N ARG A 107 -17.87 -11.74 -11.11
CA ARG A 107 -18.32 -12.88 -11.94
C ARG A 107 -17.37 -13.19 -13.11
N VAL A 108 -16.34 -12.38 -13.29
CA VAL A 108 -15.25 -12.60 -14.25
C VAL A 108 -13.91 -12.53 -13.53
N ASN A 109 -12.84 -13.03 -14.15
CA ASN A 109 -11.53 -12.93 -13.53
C ASN A 109 -11.08 -11.48 -13.43
N TRP A 110 -10.26 -11.15 -12.45
CA TRP A 110 -9.74 -9.79 -12.28
C TRP A 110 -8.94 -9.31 -13.51
N PHE A 111 -8.33 -10.22 -14.27
CA PHE A 111 -7.58 -9.97 -15.50
C PHE A 111 -8.43 -10.01 -16.79
N GLU A 112 -9.76 -10.11 -16.68
CA GLU A 112 -10.70 -10.10 -17.81
C GLU A 112 -11.51 -8.80 -17.86
N ALA A 113 -12.07 -8.46 -19.02
CA ALA A 113 -13.00 -7.34 -19.11
C ALA A 113 -14.28 -7.65 -18.31
N PRO A 114 -14.87 -6.67 -17.59
CA PRO A 114 -14.52 -5.24 -17.58
C PRO A 114 -13.41 -4.85 -16.61
N ASN A 115 -12.93 -5.77 -15.78
CA ASN A 115 -12.00 -5.51 -14.66
C ASN A 115 -10.64 -4.97 -15.11
N THR A 116 -10.15 -5.34 -16.29
CA THR A 116 -8.85 -4.84 -16.82
C THR A 116 -8.71 -3.32 -16.85
N SER A 117 -9.81 -2.58 -17.00
CA SER A 117 -9.83 -1.12 -16.91
C SER A 117 -9.89 -0.60 -15.47
N VAL A 118 -10.55 -1.35 -14.59
CA VAL A 118 -10.76 -1.00 -13.18
C VAL A 118 -9.45 -1.11 -12.42
N ILE A 119 -8.71 -2.20 -12.63
CA ILE A 119 -7.46 -2.53 -11.90
C ILE A 119 -6.31 -1.55 -12.16
N GLN A 120 -6.42 -0.70 -13.18
CA GLN A 120 -5.45 0.36 -13.47
C GLN A 120 -5.63 1.59 -12.57
N THR A 121 -6.72 1.66 -11.81
CA THR A 121 -7.02 2.80 -10.94
C THR A 121 -6.01 2.90 -9.81
N GLN A 122 -5.32 4.03 -9.73
CA GLN A 122 -4.38 4.35 -8.66
C GLN A 122 -5.16 4.76 -7.41
N LEU A 123 -5.03 3.99 -6.34
CA LEU A 123 -5.73 4.21 -5.08
C LEU A 123 -4.74 4.62 -3.99
N PRO A 124 -4.76 5.88 -3.52
CA PRO A 124 -3.83 6.35 -2.50
C PRO A 124 -3.88 5.55 -1.19
N VAL A 125 -5.05 4.99 -0.84
CA VAL A 125 -5.20 4.12 0.34
C VAL A 125 -4.41 2.81 0.22
N PHE A 126 -4.12 2.35 -1.00
CA PHE A 126 -3.30 1.16 -1.24
C PHE A 126 -1.82 1.47 -1.41
N GLN A 127 -1.39 2.74 -1.45
CA GLN A 127 0.00 3.11 -1.66
C GLN A 127 0.58 3.87 -0.47
N CYS A 128 1.69 3.37 0.04
CA CYS A 128 2.42 4.03 1.10
C CYS A 128 3.22 5.20 0.52
N PRO A 129 2.95 6.47 0.91
CA PRO A 129 3.70 7.61 0.38
C PRO A 129 5.20 7.61 0.73
N SER A 130 5.66 6.82 1.70
CA SER A 130 7.09 6.65 2.00
C SER A 130 7.84 5.83 0.95
N THR A 131 7.14 5.27 -0.04
CA THR A 131 7.77 4.64 -1.20
C THR A 131 8.41 5.69 -2.12
N PRO A 132 9.56 5.40 -2.77
CA PRO A 132 10.27 6.37 -3.60
C PRO A 132 9.48 6.83 -4.85
N ASN A 133 8.65 5.96 -5.40
CA ASN A 133 7.89 6.19 -6.63
C ASN A 133 6.39 6.16 -6.34
N SER A 134 5.62 7.11 -6.87
CA SER A 134 4.16 7.11 -6.77
C SER A 134 3.51 6.53 -8.03
N ASN A 135 2.23 6.15 -7.95
CA ASN A 135 1.43 5.66 -9.07
C ASN A 135 2.08 4.47 -9.80
N ARG A 136 2.62 3.54 -9.01
CA ARG A 136 3.33 2.38 -9.55
C ARG A 136 2.36 1.44 -10.26
N VAL A 137 2.88 0.80 -11.29
CA VAL A 137 2.15 -0.15 -12.12
C VAL A 137 2.99 -1.41 -12.23
N ASP A 138 2.34 -2.54 -12.06
CA ASP A 138 2.89 -3.83 -12.40
C ASP A 138 2.43 -4.21 -13.81
N THR A 139 3.38 -4.67 -14.62
CA THR A 139 3.17 -5.07 -16.01
C THR A 139 3.78 -6.44 -16.27
N LYS A 140 4.22 -7.17 -15.23
CA LYS A 140 4.84 -8.47 -15.42
C LYS A 140 3.80 -9.47 -15.89
N LEU A 141 4.20 -10.28 -16.88
CA LEU A 141 3.42 -11.41 -17.32
C LEU A 141 3.19 -12.35 -16.14
N ILE A 142 1.93 -12.63 -15.87
CA ILE A 142 1.52 -13.69 -14.96
C ILE A 142 0.91 -14.83 -15.76
N ALA A 143 0.96 -16.03 -15.20
CA ALA A 143 0.23 -17.18 -15.71
C ALA A 143 -0.69 -17.67 -14.60
N VAL A 144 -1.98 -17.36 -14.72
CA VAL A 144 -2.97 -17.70 -13.69
C VAL A 144 -4.06 -18.55 -14.30
N GLY A 145 -4.30 -19.73 -13.71
CA GLY A 145 -5.32 -20.67 -14.21
C GLY A 145 -5.07 -21.15 -15.66
N GLY A 146 -3.82 -21.14 -16.13
CA GLY A 146 -3.46 -21.49 -17.51
C GLY A 146 -3.64 -20.36 -18.54
N VAL A 147 -4.01 -19.16 -18.09
CA VAL A 147 -4.12 -17.95 -18.92
C VAL A 147 -2.96 -17.02 -18.61
N SER A 148 -2.28 -16.54 -19.66
CA SER A 148 -1.23 -15.54 -19.51
C SER A 148 -1.82 -14.13 -19.64
N PHE A 149 -1.64 -13.29 -18.62
CA PHE A 149 -2.06 -11.89 -18.66
C PHE A 149 -0.83 -10.97 -18.63
N SER A 150 -0.80 -10.03 -19.57
CA SER A 150 0.19 -8.94 -19.63
C SER A 150 -0.58 -7.64 -19.81
N GLY A 151 -0.76 -6.92 -18.71
CA GLY A 151 -1.47 -5.65 -18.73
C GLY A 151 -1.18 -4.83 -17.46
N PRO A 152 -1.29 -3.50 -17.55
CA PRO A 152 -1.03 -2.63 -16.42
C PRO A 152 -2.05 -2.84 -15.30
N ARG A 153 -1.56 -2.91 -14.07
CA ARG A 153 -2.36 -2.94 -12.84
C ARG A 153 -1.71 -2.07 -11.78
N ALA A 154 -2.50 -1.25 -11.11
CA ALA A 154 -2.00 -0.32 -10.10
C ALA A 154 -1.54 -1.09 -8.85
N CYS A 155 -0.39 -0.73 -8.31
CA CYS A 155 0.21 -1.48 -7.21
C CYS A 155 -0.47 -1.20 -5.86
N ALA A 156 -0.36 -2.18 -4.96
CA ALA A 156 -0.64 -2.06 -3.53
C ALA A 156 0.61 -2.34 -2.69
N ASP A 157 0.77 -1.59 -1.61
CA ASP A 157 1.82 -1.69 -0.59
C ASP A 157 1.33 -2.37 0.70
N TYR A 158 0.11 -2.91 0.70
CA TYR A 158 -0.49 -3.56 1.87
C TYR A 158 -0.97 -4.93 1.46
N ALA A 159 -0.30 -5.96 1.95
CA ALA A 159 -0.54 -7.34 1.59
C ALA A 159 -1.43 -8.04 2.64
N PRO A 160 -2.53 -8.67 2.22
CA PRO A 160 -3.29 -9.60 3.05
C PRO A 160 -2.45 -10.81 3.44
N VAL A 161 -2.59 -11.26 4.68
CA VAL A 161 -1.85 -12.39 5.24
C VAL A 161 -2.72 -13.64 5.15
N GLU A 162 -2.35 -14.53 4.23
CA GLU A 162 -3.12 -15.77 3.97
C GLU A 162 -2.70 -16.95 4.84
N GLY A 163 -1.51 -16.87 5.45
CA GLY A 163 -0.99 -17.89 6.35
C GLY A 163 0.50 -17.73 6.64
N VAL A 164 1.07 -18.77 7.23
CA VAL A 164 2.51 -18.85 7.54
C VAL A 164 3.22 -19.75 6.52
N GLY A 165 4.26 -19.21 5.89
CA GLY A 165 5.07 -19.84 4.87
C GLY A 165 6.16 -20.74 5.41
N SER A 166 6.65 -21.65 4.57
CA SER A 166 7.62 -22.69 4.94
C SER A 166 8.99 -22.12 5.35
N LEU A 167 9.37 -20.97 4.80
CA LEU A 167 10.61 -20.28 5.19
C LEU A 167 10.57 -19.85 6.65
N LEU A 168 9.46 -19.25 7.10
CA LEU A 168 9.31 -18.82 8.48
C LEU A 168 9.19 -20.01 9.43
N THR A 169 8.43 -21.05 9.07
CA THR A 169 8.37 -22.29 9.86
C THR A 169 9.73 -22.96 10.02
N GLY A 170 10.58 -22.90 8.98
CA GLY A 170 11.94 -23.46 9.02
C GLY A 170 12.91 -22.72 9.95
N THR A 171 12.59 -21.49 10.39
CA THR A 171 13.44 -20.73 11.32
C THR A 171 13.33 -21.17 12.78
N GLY A 172 12.26 -21.90 13.14
CA GLY A 172 11.93 -22.22 14.54
C GLY A 172 11.46 -21.02 15.37
N LEU A 173 11.22 -19.85 14.75
CA LEU A 173 10.73 -18.65 15.43
C LEU A 173 9.19 -18.63 15.58
N VAL A 174 8.49 -19.59 14.98
CA VAL A 174 7.03 -19.68 14.98
C VAL A 174 6.60 -21.08 15.43
N ASP A 175 5.61 -21.13 16.32
CA ASP A 175 5.03 -22.37 16.83
C ASP A 175 4.00 -22.91 15.84
N VAL A 176 4.48 -23.58 14.79
CA VAL A 176 3.65 -24.05 13.69
C VAL A 176 3.72 -25.57 13.58
N GLN A 177 2.56 -26.22 13.67
CA GLN A 177 2.46 -27.69 13.68
C GLN A 177 2.47 -28.33 12.28
N SER A 178 2.31 -27.55 11.21
CA SER A 178 2.45 -28.02 9.81
C SER A 178 2.63 -26.85 8.83
N GLU A 179 3.32 -27.09 7.71
CA GLU A 179 3.42 -26.15 6.58
C GLU A 179 2.03 -25.64 6.14
N GLY A 180 1.93 -24.35 5.78
CA GLY A 180 0.69 -23.75 5.29
C GLY A 180 -0.37 -23.54 6.38
N SER A 181 0.04 -23.27 7.61
CA SER A 181 -0.90 -22.97 8.68
C SER A 181 -1.76 -21.75 8.32
N PRO A 182 -3.09 -21.87 8.37
CA PRO A 182 -4.00 -20.90 7.78
C PRO A 182 -3.98 -19.58 8.54
N GLY A 183 -3.89 -18.48 7.79
CA GLY A 183 -4.05 -17.13 8.32
C GLY A 183 -5.52 -16.73 8.38
N ALA A 184 -5.81 -15.58 8.99
CA ALA A 184 -7.18 -15.08 9.11
C ALA A 184 -7.85 -14.83 7.73
N LEU A 185 -7.06 -14.45 6.73
CA LEU A 185 -7.51 -14.16 5.35
C LEU A 185 -7.12 -15.29 4.38
N GLN A 186 -7.23 -16.54 4.83
CA GLN A 186 -6.88 -17.72 4.04
C GLN A 186 -7.58 -17.73 2.66
N VAL A 187 -6.80 -17.93 1.60
CA VAL A 187 -7.28 -18.03 0.23
C VAL A 187 -8.32 -19.14 0.05
N ASN A 188 -9.32 -18.86 -0.80
CA ASN A 188 -10.41 -19.77 -1.15
C ASN A 188 -11.29 -20.22 0.01
N PHE A 189 -11.14 -19.62 1.20
CA PHE A 189 -11.85 -19.99 2.41
C PHE A 189 -12.83 -18.89 2.83
N THR A 190 -14.13 -19.13 2.62
CA THR A 190 -15.20 -18.13 2.82
C THR A 190 -15.91 -18.29 4.16
N GLN A 191 -15.26 -18.89 5.15
CA GLN A 191 -15.87 -19.18 6.46
C GLN A 191 -15.08 -18.60 7.64
N SER A 192 -13.96 -17.93 7.39
CA SER A 192 -13.23 -17.23 8.45
C SER A 192 -14.07 -16.08 8.98
N ARG A 193 -14.28 -16.01 10.29
CA ARG A 193 -14.94 -14.88 10.97
C ARG A 193 -14.00 -14.32 12.02
N LEU A 194 -14.17 -13.06 12.39
CA LEU A 194 -13.43 -12.50 13.53
C LEU A 194 -13.65 -13.29 14.82
N ALA A 195 -14.84 -13.89 15.01
CA ALA A 195 -15.15 -14.74 16.15
C ALA A 195 -14.36 -16.07 16.19
N ASP A 196 -13.79 -16.51 15.07
CA ASP A 196 -13.01 -17.74 15.01
C ASP A 196 -11.57 -17.53 15.51
N LEU A 197 -11.13 -16.26 15.68
CA LEU A 197 -9.85 -15.87 16.25
C LEU A 197 -9.90 -15.90 17.79
N ARG A 198 -9.79 -17.10 18.36
CA ARG A 198 -9.98 -17.35 19.81
C ARG A 198 -8.95 -16.68 20.73
N ASP A 199 -7.76 -16.40 20.21
CA ASP A 199 -6.67 -15.68 20.88
C ASP A 199 -6.76 -14.15 20.73
N GLY A 200 -7.82 -13.68 20.07
CA GLY A 200 -8.17 -12.28 19.95
C GLY A 200 -7.55 -11.59 18.74
N THR A 201 -8.30 -10.64 18.17
CA THR A 201 -7.89 -9.87 16.98
C THR A 201 -6.64 -9.01 17.22
N SER A 202 -6.30 -8.71 18.47
CA SER A 202 -5.07 -8.00 18.85
C SER A 202 -3.81 -8.85 18.70
N SER A 203 -3.95 -10.17 18.62
CA SER A 203 -2.86 -11.14 18.53
C SER A 203 -2.69 -11.68 17.10
N THR A 204 -3.53 -11.26 16.15
CA THR A 204 -3.56 -11.74 14.77
C THR A 204 -3.07 -10.70 13.78
N LEU A 205 -2.12 -11.05 12.91
CA LEU A 205 -1.75 -10.21 11.77
C LEU A 205 -2.64 -10.55 10.56
N ALA A 206 -3.49 -9.61 10.14
CA ALA A 206 -4.35 -9.77 8.95
C ALA A 206 -3.79 -9.07 7.70
N LEU A 207 -3.09 -7.95 7.89
CA LEU A 207 -2.50 -7.15 6.82
C LEU A 207 -1.09 -6.76 7.24
N ALA A 208 -0.16 -6.78 6.28
CA ALA A 208 1.20 -6.30 6.45
C ALA A 208 1.49 -5.18 5.44
N GLU A 209 2.34 -4.22 5.82
CA GLU A 209 2.90 -3.29 4.84
C GLU A 209 4.05 -3.98 4.09
N ASP A 210 3.93 -4.06 2.77
CA ASP A 210 4.94 -4.54 1.82
C ASP A 210 5.21 -3.43 0.79
N ALA A 211 5.91 -2.39 1.24
CA ALA A 211 6.04 -1.14 0.52
C ALA A 211 7.10 -1.20 -0.59
N GLY A 212 6.77 -0.64 -1.76
CA GLY A 212 7.70 -0.44 -2.88
C GLY A 212 7.52 -1.41 -4.04
N ARG A 213 6.55 -2.34 -3.94
CA ARG A 213 6.17 -3.25 -5.02
C ARG A 213 5.85 -2.48 -6.32
N PRO A 214 6.24 -2.96 -7.50
CA PRO A 214 6.71 -4.32 -7.77
C PRO A 214 8.23 -4.47 -7.66
N VAL A 215 8.96 -3.46 -7.16
CA VAL A 215 10.43 -3.47 -7.14
C VAL A 215 10.92 -3.89 -5.75
N TRP A 216 11.95 -4.74 -5.71
CA TRP A 216 12.60 -5.12 -4.45
C TRP A 216 13.57 -4.06 -3.99
N TYR A 217 13.51 -3.75 -2.71
CA TYR A 217 14.48 -2.89 -2.04
C TYR A 217 15.20 -3.66 -0.95
N ILE A 218 16.54 -3.69 -1.01
CA ILE A 218 17.39 -4.24 0.04
C ILE A 218 18.19 -3.07 0.62
N ARG A 219 17.97 -2.79 1.92
CA ARG A 219 18.65 -1.70 2.64
C ARG A 219 18.53 -0.34 1.93
N GLY A 220 17.35 -0.04 1.41
CA GLY A 220 17.03 1.23 0.74
C GLY A 220 17.56 1.38 -0.68
N LYS A 221 18.14 0.32 -1.27
CA LYS A 221 18.57 0.29 -2.67
C LYS A 221 17.73 -0.72 -3.44
N VAL A 222 17.40 -0.40 -4.68
CA VAL A 222 16.80 -1.37 -5.59
C VAL A 222 17.75 -2.55 -5.71
N ASP A 223 17.24 -3.76 -5.53
CA ASP A 223 18.03 -4.97 -5.77
C ASP A 223 18.51 -4.96 -7.23
N PRO A 224 19.82 -5.05 -7.51
CA PRO A 224 20.33 -5.08 -8.88
C PRO A 224 19.82 -6.28 -9.70
N MET A 225 19.29 -7.33 -9.04
CA MET A 225 18.60 -8.44 -9.69
C MET A 225 17.07 -8.26 -9.72
N ALA A 226 16.54 -7.11 -9.31
CA ALA A 226 15.11 -6.83 -9.26
C ALA A 226 14.48 -6.93 -10.65
N THR A 227 13.90 -8.09 -10.94
CA THR A 227 12.80 -8.15 -11.89
C THR A 227 11.57 -7.56 -11.21
N VAL A 228 10.72 -6.88 -11.97
CA VAL A 228 9.35 -6.54 -11.53
C VAL A 228 8.76 -7.80 -10.90
N LEU A 229 8.23 -7.72 -9.68
CA LEU A 229 7.51 -8.85 -9.09
C LEU A 229 6.14 -8.98 -9.73
N PRO A 230 5.67 -10.22 -10.00
CA PRO A 230 4.25 -10.43 -10.20
C PRO A 230 3.49 -10.21 -8.88
N GLY A 231 2.17 -10.24 -8.92
CA GLY A 231 1.38 -10.12 -7.71
C GLY A 231 1.23 -8.70 -7.18
N ALA A 232 1.84 -7.66 -7.75
CA ALA A 232 1.88 -6.37 -7.07
C ALA A 232 0.59 -5.55 -7.22
N GLY A 233 -0.30 -5.93 -8.14
CA GLY A 233 -1.55 -5.22 -8.40
C GLY A 233 -2.56 -5.39 -7.27
N TRP A 234 -3.27 -4.33 -6.88
CA TRP A 234 -4.24 -4.41 -5.77
C TRP A 234 -5.41 -5.39 -6.00
N ALA A 235 -5.71 -5.71 -7.26
CA ALA A 235 -6.75 -6.68 -7.63
C ALA A 235 -6.20 -8.06 -8.00
N ASP A 236 -4.88 -8.21 -8.04
CA ASP A 236 -4.21 -9.47 -8.33
C ASP A 236 -4.40 -10.43 -7.15
N ASP A 237 -4.89 -11.63 -7.42
CA ASP A 237 -5.04 -12.64 -6.37
C ASP A 237 -3.70 -13.15 -5.84
N GLU A 238 -2.58 -12.91 -6.54
CA GLU A 238 -1.21 -13.16 -6.04
C GLU A 238 -0.63 -12.00 -5.20
N GLN A 239 -1.44 -10.99 -4.83
CA GLN A 239 -1.00 -9.88 -3.98
C GLN A 239 -0.88 -10.28 -2.52
N ASP A 240 -1.68 -11.25 -2.07
CA ASP A 240 -1.60 -11.79 -0.71
C ASP A 240 -0.29 -12.56 -0.49
N PHE A 241 0.18 -12.61 0.75
CA PHE A 241 1.46 -13.23 1.10
C PHE A 241 1.34 -14.22 2.26
N PHE A 242 2.22 -15.23 2.19
CA PHE A 242 2.60 -16.04 3.34
C PHE A 242 3.71 -15.33 4.11
N LEU A 243 3.57 -15.26 5.44
CA LEU A 243 4.62 -14.74 6.35
C LEU A 243 5.78 -15.71 6.51
#